data_AF-A0A067E675-F1
#
_entry.id   AF-A0A067E675-F1
#
_cell.length_a   1.000
_cell.length_b   1.000
_cell.length_c   1.000
_cell.angle_alpha   90.00
_cell.angle_beta   90.00
_cell.angle_gamma   90.00
#
_symmetry.space_group_name_H-M   'P 1'
#
loop_
_entity.id
_entity.type
_entity.pdbx_description
1 polymer ?
#
loop_
_entity_poly.entity_id
_entity_poly.type
_entity_poly.pdbx_seq_one_letter_code
_entity_poly.pdbx_strand_id
1 'polypeptide(L)'
;MDITFVLPPECISRIISLTTPRDACRSSIACPIFKSAADSDYVWEKFLPSDYEQIISDSVSDSSLITSLSKKDLYFHLCHNPIIVNNGTMSFVLDKESGKKCFMVRAREFYIEWGNTPSYWIWSYLPESRFAEVAELKLVWWFEIKGRIETKILSLKTIYAAYLVFKFVDTRYGFERRPIEFGVYFEGRDTEERYRV
;
A
#
# COMPACT_ATOMS: atom_id res chain seq x y z
N MET A 1 -9.64 -38.99 -12.12
CA MET A 1 -10.87 -38.38 -12.67
C MET A 1 -10.53 -36.92 -12.92
N ASP A 2 -10.64 -36.46 -14.16
CA ASP A 2 -10.28 -35.09 -14.51
C ASP A 2 -11.38 -34.13 -14.06
N ILE A 3 -11.04 -33.24 -13.11
CA ILE A 3 -11.98 -32.30 -12.49
C ILE A 3 -12.60 -31.33 -13.50
N THR A 4 -11.96 -31.13 -14.65
CA THR A 4 -12.43 -30.24 -15.72
C THR A 4 -13.67 -30.76 -16.44
N PHE A 5 -13.97 -32.06 -16.34
CA PHE A 5 -15.21 -32.66 -16.86
C PHE A 5 -16.31 -32.77 -15.79
N VAL A 6 -16.00 -32.45 -14.53
CA VAL A 6 -16.89 -32.65 -13.38
C VAL A 6 -17.49 -31.34 -12.88
N LEU A 7 -16.78 -30.21 -13.00
CA LEU A 7 -17.22 -28.90 -12.52
C LEU A 7 -17.47 -27.91 -13.66
N PRO A 8 -18.63 -27.20 -13.67
CA PRO A 8 -18.86 -26.08 -14.57
C PRO A 8 -17.81 -24.96 -14.40
N PRO A 9 -17.49 -24.18 -15.46
CA PRO A 9 -16.54 -23.07 -15.38
C PRO A 9 -16.86 -22.06 -14.28
N GLU A 10 -18.14 -21.80 -14.01
CA GLU A 10 -18.61 -20.88 -12.97
C GLU A 10 -18.27 -21.39 -11.56
N CYS A 11 -18.36 -22.71 -11.35
CA CYS A 11 -17.92 -23.33 -10.11
C CYS A 11 -16.41 -23.20 -9.92
N ILE A 12 -15.63 -23.37 -10.99
CA ILE A 12 -14.18 -23.19 -10.97
C ILE A 12 -13.83 -21.74 -10.64
N SER A 13 -14.45 -20.76 -11.31
CA SER A 13 -14.26 -19.33 -11.01
C SER A 13 -14.60 -19.02 -9.55
N ARG A 14 -15.70 -19.56 -9.04
CA ARG A 14 -16.09 -19.37 -7.64
C ARG A 14 -15.07 -19.95 -6.66
N ILE A 15 -14.55 -21.15 -6.92
CA ILE A 15 -13.49 -21.73 -6.09
C ILE A 15 -12.24 -20.86 -6.13
N ILE A 16 -11.78 -20.47 -7.32
CA ILE A 16 -10.57 -19.66 -7.49
C ILE A 16 -10.71 -18.29 -6.81
N SER A 17 -11.89 -17.66 -6.86
CA SER A 17 -12.16 -16.37 -6.21
C SER A 17 -12.02 -16.37 -4.68
N LEU A 18 -12.03 -17.55 -4.05
CA LEU A 18 -11.84 -17.74 -2.61
C LEU A 18 -10.37 -18.02 -2.23
N THR A 19 -9.47 -18.03 -3.20
CA THR A 19 -8.03 -18.23 -3.01
C THR A 19 -7.28 -16.88 -3.03
N THR A 20 -6.01 -16.88 -3.40
CA THR A 20 -5.21 -15.66 -3.57
C THR A 20 -5.04 -15.30 -5.06
N PRO A 21 -4.76 -14.03 -5.40
CA PRO A 21 -4.35 -13.63 -6.74
C PRO A 21 -3.21 -14.48 -7.32
N ARG A 22 -2.24 -14.84 -6.47
CA ARG A 22 -1.14 -15.74 -6.83
C ARG A 22 -1.64 -17.14 -7.21
N ASP A 23 -2.57 -17.70 -6.44
CA ASP A 23 -3.13 -19.03 -6.72
C ASP A 23 -4.02 -19.03 -7.96
N ALA A 24 -4.73 -17.93 -8.24
CA ALA A 24 -5.45 -17.75 -9.50
C ALA A 24 -4.49 -17.77 -10.70
N CYS A 25 -3.37 -17.04 -10.64
CA CYS A 25 -2.35 -17.08 -11.68
C CYS A 25 -1.72 -18.48 -11.86
N ARG A 26 -1.53 -19.25 -10.79
CA ARG A 26 -1.05 -20.63 -10.87
C ARG A 26 -2.11 -21.59 -11.41
N SER A 27 -3.37 -21.33 -11.10
CA SER A 27 -4.50 -22.09 -11.62
C SER A 27 -4.65 -21.89 -13.13
N SER A 28 -4.44 -20.66 -13.62
CA SER A 28 -4.64 -20.32 -15.04
C SER A 28 -3.69 -21.05 -15.99
N ILE A 29 -2.52 -21.51 -15.52
CA ILE A 29 -1.55 -22.26 -16.33
C ILE A 29 -1.83 -23.77 -16.36
N ALA A 30 -2.81 -24.27 -15.60
CA ALA A 30 -3.10 -25.71 -15.53
C ALA A 30 -3.74 -26.23 -16.82
N CYS A 31 -4.83 -25.60 -17.29
CA CYS A 31 -5.51 -25.95 -18.53
C CYS A 31 -6.39 -24.79 -19.04
N PRO A 32 -6.92 -24.85 -20.29
CA PRO A 32 -7.70 -23.76 -20.88
C PRO A 32 -8.97 -23.37 -20.09
N ILE A 33 -9.67 -24.35 -19.51
CA ILE A 33 -10.87 -24.08 -18.71
C ILE A 33 -10.51 -23.31 -17.44
N PHE A 34 -9.46 -23.75 -16.74
CA PHE A 34 -8.94 -23.03 -15.58
C PHE A 34 -8.40 -21.65 -15.95
N LYS A 35 -7.76 -21.50 -17.12
CA LYS A 35 -7.33 -20.19 -17.63
C LYS A 35 -8.51 -19.24 -17.77
N SER A 36 -9.55 -19.66 -18.48
CA SER A 36 -10.74 -18.84 -18.69
C SER A 36 -11.45 -18.49 -17.39
N ALA A 37 -11.55 -19.45 -16.45
CA ALA A 37 -12.17 -19.23 -15.16
C ALA A 37 -11.34 -18.28 -14.28
N ALA A 38 -10.04 -18.52 -14.16
CA ALA A 38 -9.10 -17.72 -13.37
C ALA A 38 -8.96 -16.28 -13.88
N ASP A 39 -9.07 -16.07 -15.19
CA ASP A 39 -8.94 -14.75 -15.82
C ASP A 39 -10.27 -13.98 -15.88
N SER A 40 -11.36 -14.55 -15.36
CA SER A 40 -12.68 -13.91 -15.39
C SER A 40 -12.77 -12.71 -14.44
N ASP A 41 -13.51 -11.68 -14.85
CA ASP A 41 -13.74 -10.50 -14.02
C ASP A 41 -14.40 -10.84 -12.68
N TYR A 42 -15.23 -11.90 -12.63
CA TYR A 42 -15.81 -12.40 -11.38
C TYR A 42 -14.75 -12.74 -10.33
N VAL A 43 -13.64 -13.38 -10.75
CA VAL A 43 -12.53 -13.74 -9.85
C VAL A 43 -11.79 -12.49 -9.39
N TRP A 44 -11.40 -11.63 -10.33
CA TRP A 44 -10.56 -10.47 -10.01
C TRP A 44 -11.32 -9.37 -9.26
N GLU A 45 -12.63 -9.26 -9.43
CA GLU A 45 -13.50 -8.41 -8.60
C GLU A 45 -13.43 -8.82 -7.12
N LYS A 46 -13.29 -10.11 -6.80
CA LYS A 46 -13.15 -10.58 -5.41
C LYS A 46 -11.77 -10.32 -4.81
N PHE A 47 -10.76 -10.12 -5.65
CA PHE A 47 -9.41 -9.79 -5.21
C PHE A 47 -9.19 -8.29 -5.03
N LEU A 48 -10.01 -7.46 -5.66
CA LEU A 48 -10.01 -6.02 -5.41
C LEU A 48 -10.61 -5.73 -4.02
N PRO A 49 -10.10 -4.72 -3.29
CA PRO A 49 -10.72 -4.26 -2.06
C PRO A 49 -12.15 -3.80 -2.32
N SER A 50 -13.11 -4.06 -1.44
CA SER A 50 -14.53 -3.74 -1.68
C SER A 50 -14.84 -2.26 -1.95
N ASP A 51 -13.95 -1.37 -1.53
CA ASP A 51 -14.03 0.09 -1.67
C ASP A 51 -13.09 0.65 -2.75
N TYR A 52 -12.55 -0.20 -3.65
CA TYR A 52 -11.63 0.24 -4.70
C TYR A 52 -12.21 1.34 -5.59
N GLU A 53 -13.52 1.30 -5.90
CA GLU A 53 -14.18 2.35 -6.70
C GLU A 53 -14.12 3.71 -5.99
N GLN A 54 -14.34 3.74 -4.67
CA GLN A 54 -14.23 4.96 -3.87
C GLN A 54 -12.78 5.47 -3.85
N ILE A 55 -11.81 4.56 -3.66
CA ILE A 55 -10.38 4.90 -3.68
C ILE A 55 -9.97 5.50 -5.04
N ILE A 56 -10.45 4.94 -6.15
CA ILE A 56 -10.17 5.45 -7.49
C ILE A 56 -10.84 6.82 -7.69
N SER A 57 -12.07 6.99 -7.22
CA SER A 57 -12.81 8.26 -7.35
C SER A 57 -12.18 9.40 -6.53
N ASP A 58 -11.55 9.09 -5.40
CA ASP A 58 -10.82 10.04 -4.56
C ASP A 58 -9.40 10.34 -5.10
N SER A 59 -8.98 9.61 -6.15
CA SER A 59 -7.64 9.79 -6.70
C SER A 59 -7.52 11.03 -7.57
N VAL A 60 -6.33 11.64 -7.58
CA VAL A 60 -6.03 12.85 -8.38
C VAL A 60 -5.76 12.50 -9.86
N SER A 61 -5.72 11.21 -10.21
CA SER A 61 -5.40 10.72 -11.56
C SER A 61 -6.65 10.61 -12.46
N ASP A 62 -6.46 10.55 -13.79
CA ASP A 62 -7.54 10.38 -14.76
C ASP A 62 -8.30 9.06 -14.56
N SER A 63 -9.32 9.10 -13.70
CA SER A 63 -10.16 7.98 -13.29
C SER A 63 -10.83 7.26 -14.47
N SER A 64 -10.98 7.91 -15.63
CA SER A 64 -11.67 7.37 -16.81
C SER A 64 -10.91 6.24 -17.52
N LEU A 65 -9.58 6.25 -17.51
CA LEU A 65 -8.78 5.18 -18.13
C LEU A 65 -8.78 3.93 -17.25
N ILE A 66 -8.69 4.12 -15.93
CA ILE A 66 -8.64 3.06 -14.93
C ILE A 66 -9.95 2.25 -14.90
N THR A 67 -11.10 2.90 -15.05
CA THR A 67 -12.42 2.25 -15.00
C THR A 67 -12.78 1.45 -16.25
N SER A 68 -12.06 1.64 -17.35
CA SER A 68 -12.28 0.89 -18.60
C SER A 68 -11.53 -0.44 -18.69
N LEU A 69 -10.62 -0.70 -17.74
CA LEU A 69 -9.82 -1.92 -17.70
C LEU A 69 -10.66 -3.13 -17.26
N SER A 70 -10.25 -4.32 -17.71
CA SER A 70 -10.73 -5.57 -17.09
C SER A 70 -10.36 -5.58 -15.60
N LYS A 71 -11.06 -6.36 -14.77
CA LYS A 71 -10.76 -6.39 -13.32
C LYS A 71 -9.37 -6.91 -13.04
N LYS A 72 -8.89 -7.83 -13.87
CA LYS A 72 -7.51 -8.34 -13.83
C LYS A 72 -6.49 -7.25 -14.15
N ASP A 73 -6.70 -6.51 -15.24
CA ASP A 73 -5.79 -5.45 -15.66
C ASP A 73 -5.80 -4.29 -14.67
N LEU A 74 -6.98 -3.95 -14.13
CA LEU A 74 -7.14 -2.98 -13.06
C LEU A 74 -6.34 -3.39 -11.81
N TYR A 75 -6.46 -4.65 -11.39
CA TYR A 75 -5.72 -5.17 -10.25
C TYR A 75 -4.21 -4.99 -10.45
N PHE A 76 -3.66 -5.43 -11.60
CA PHE A 76 -2.24 -5.27 -11.88
C PHE A 76 -1.82 -3.81 -12.08
N HIS A 77 -2.70 -2.96 -12.59
CA HIS A 77 -2.45 -1.53 -12.68
C HIS A 77 -2.23 -0.94 -11.28
N LEU A 78 -3.13 -1.24 -10.32
CA LEU A 78 -3.05 -0.78 -8.93
C LEU A 78 -1.87 -1.39 -8.15
N CYS A 79 -1.32 -2.53 -8.61
CA CYS A 79 -0.11 -3.12 -8.02
C CYS A 79 1.16 -2.36 -8.42
N HIS A 80 1.24 -1.91 -9.68
CA HIS A 80 2.48 -1.35 -10.24
C HIS A 80 2.50 0.17 -10.31
N ASN A 81 1.33 0.82 -10.30
CA ASN A 81 1.20 2.26 -10.45
C ASN A 81 0.57 2.86 -9.18
N PRO A 82 1.36 3.46 -8.28
CA PRO A 82 0.83 4.17 -7.13
C PRO A 82 -0.09 5.31 -7.55
N ILE A 83 -1.30 5.33 -6.99
CA ILE A 83 -2.24 6.44 -7.18
C ILE A 83 -2.24 7.32 -5.93
N ILE A 84 -2.37 8.64 -6.13
CA ILE A 84 -2.41 9.61 -5.04
C ILE A 84 -3.86 9.78 -4.59
N VAL A 85 -4.11 9.60 -3.30
CA VAL A 85 -5.45 9.57 -2.66
C VAL A 85 -5.46 10.46 -1.41
N ASN A 86 -6.62 10.58 -0.76
CA ASN A 86 -6.85 11.37 0.44
C ASN A 86 -6.39 12.82 0.24
N ASN A 87 -6.93 13.48 -0.80
CA ASN A 87 -6.62 14.87 -1.15
C ASN A 87 -5.10 15.16 -1.31
N GLY A 88 -4.34 14.23 -1.88
CA GLY A 88 -2.91 14.44 -2.13
C GLY A 88 -1.96 14.02 -1.02
N THR A 89 -2.48 13.49 0.08
CA THR A 89 -1.70 13.26 1.31
C THR A 89 -1.14 11.84 1.42
N MET A 90 -1.71 10.89 0.67
CA MET A 90 -1.31 9.49 0.70
C MET A 90 -1.17 8.93 -0.72
N SER A 91 -0.38 7.88 -0.87
CA SER A 91 -0.38 7.05 -2.08
C SER A 91 -0.86 5.65 -1.74
N PHE A 92 -1.61 5.05 -2.66
CA PHE A 92 -2.22 3.75 -2.55
C PHE A 92 -1.66 2.80 -3.61
N VAL A 93 -1.35 1.58 -3.19
CA VAL A 93 -1.05 0.43 -4.07
C VAL A 93 -1.66 -0.84 -3.49
N LEU A 94 -1.85 -1.85 -4.32
CA LEU A 94 -2.15 -3.21 -3.87
C LEU A 94 -0.87 -4.02 -3.69
N ASP A 95 -0.81 -4.78 -2.60
CA ASP A 95 0.14 -5.89 -2.51
C ASP A 95 -0.21 -6.93 -3.58
N LYS A 96 0.74 -7.21 -4.47
CA LYS A 96 0.54 -8.02 -5.67
C LYS A 96 0.15 -9.47 -5.38
N GLU A 97 0.55 -10.00 -4.23
CA GLU A 97 0.35 -11.41 -3.92
C GLU A 97 -0.95 -11.65 -3.17
N SER A 98 -1.31 -10.73 -2.28
CA SER A 98 -2.43 -10.86 -1.36
C SER A 98 -3.63 -9.97 -1.70
N GLY A 99 -3.46 -8.95 -2.56
CA GLY A 99 -4.48 -7.93 -2.84
C GLY A 99 -4.79 -7.02 -1.65
N LYS A 100 -3.95 -7.01 -0.62
CA LYS A 100 -4.13 -6.15 0.55
C LYS A 100 -3.70 -4.71 0.23
N LYS A 101 -4.38 -3.76 0.85
CA LYS A 101 -4.12 -2.33 0.65
C LYS A 101 -2.79 -1.95 1.28
N CYS A 102 -1.95 -1.24 0.54
CA CYS A 102 -0.72 -0.64 1.03
C CYS A 102 -0.80 0.88 0.86
N PHE A 103 -0.50 1.60 1.94
CA PHE A 103 -0.49 3.06 1.94
C PHE A 103 0.90 3.59 2.24
N MET A 104 1.25 4.70 1.62
CA MET A 104 2.38 5.53 2.01
C MET A 104 1.87 6.93 2.29
N VAL A 105 2.28 7.49 3.42
CA VAL A 105 1.87 8.82 3.88
C VAL A 105 2.93 9.84 3.48
N ARG A 106 2.51 10.99 2.97
CA ARG A 106 3.41 12.10 2.60
C ARG A 106 4.11 12.65 3.85
N ALA A 107 5.38 13.05 3.71
CA ALA A 107 6.19 13.59 4.81
C ALA A 107 5.53 14.79 5.54
N ARG A 108 4.79 15.64 4.81
CA ARG A 108 4.04 16.78 5.36
C ARG A 108 2.93 16.41 6.35
N GLU A 109 2.43 15.18 6.32
CA GLU A 109 1.38 14.71 7.24
C GLU A 109 1.95 14.19 8.56
N PHE A 110 3.27 14.10 8.68
CA PHE A 110 3.91 13.74 9.93
C PHE A 110 4.13 14.98 10.79
N TYR A 111 3.91 14.81 12.08
CA TYR A 111 4.51 15.69 13.07
C TYR A 111 6.02 15.44 13.07
N ILE A 112 6.79 16.48 12.81
CA ILE A 112 8.24 16.45 12.86
C ILE A 112 8.68 17.54 13.82
N GLU A 113 9.42 17.15 14.87
CA GLU A 113 9.96 18.11 15.84
C GLU A 113 10.87 19.13 15.12
N TRP A 114 10.57 20.41 15.29
CA TRP A 114 11.17 21.52 14.54
C TRP A 114 11.06 21.42 13.01
N GLY A 115 10.17 20.60 12.46
CA GLY A 115 10.03 20.35 11.02
C GLY A 115 9.77 21.62 10.18
N ASN A 116 9.20 22.66 10.79
CA ASN A 116 8.94 23.95 10.13
C ASN A 116 10.06 24.98 10.36
N THR A 117 11.18 24.59 10.95
CA THR A 117 12.31 25.48 11.26
C THR A 117 13.45 25.27 10.24
N PRO A 118 13.69 26.22 9.32
CA PRO A 118 14.66 26.06 8.22
C PRO A 118 16.12 25.84 8.65
N SER A 119 16.45 26.19 9.90
CA SER A 119 17.77 25.91 10.51
C SER A 119 18.02 24.43 10.72
N TYR A 120 16.96 23.62 10.84
CA TYR A 120 17.02 22.21 11.19
C TYR A 120 16.52 21.29 10.06
N TRP A 121 15.52 21.75 9.31
CA TRP A 121 14.88 20.98 8.24
C TRP A 121 14.74 21.79 6.96
N ILE A 122 14.89 21.15 5.81
CA ILE A 122 14.54 21.71 4.49
C ILE A 122 13.41 20.88 3.93
N TRP A 123 12.45 21.54 3.29
CA TRP A 123 11.46 20.87 2.45
C TRP A 123 11.88 21.04 1.01
N SER A 124 12.21 19.94 0.35
CA SER A 124 12.78 19.93 -0.99
C SER A 124 11.99 18.99 -1.91
N TYR A 125 12.11 19.23 -3.21
CA TYR A 125 11.61 18.34 -4.24
C TYR A 125 12.65 17.25 -4.53
N LEU A 126 12.22 16.00 -4.53
CA LEU A 126 13.03 14.86 -4.89
C LEU A 126 12.35 14.09 -6.04
N PRO A 127 12.92 14.05 -7.26
CA PRO A 127 12.29 13.40 -8.41
C PRO A 127 11.89 11.94 -8.19
N GLU A 128 12.64 11.22 -7.36
CA GLU A 128 12.39 9.82 -7.03
C GLU A 128 11.27 9.62 -6.00
N SER A 129 10.80 10.69 -5.37
CA SER A 129 9.68 10.66 -4.42
C SER A 129 8.34 10.58 -5.15
N ARG A 130 7.39 9.85 -4.57
CA ARG A 130 5.99 9.84 -5.02
C ARG A 130 5.26 11.15 -4.74
N PHE A 131 5.81 11.97 -3.86
CA PHE A 131 5.23 13.24 -3.43
C PHE A 131 6.17 14.40 -3.78
N ALA A 132 5.59 15.57 -4.04
CA ALA A 132 6.32 16.77 -4.44
C ALA A 132 7.28 17.31 -3.36
N GLU A 133 7.07 17.00 -2.08
CA GLU A 133 7.93 17.47 -1.00
C GLU A 133 8.40 16.31 -0.12
N VAL A 134 9.69 16.33 0.21
CA VAL A 134 10.33 15.48 1.21
C VAL A 134 10.95 16.34 2.31
N ALA A 135 11.07 15.79 3.51
CA ALA A 135 11.75 16.43 4.63
C ALA A 135 13.23 16.02 4.63
N GLU A 136 14.12 16.99 4.45
CA GLU A 136 15.56 16.81 4.53
C GLU A 136 16.07 17.34 5.88
N LEU A 137 16.68 16.45 6.65
CA LEU A 137 17.26 16.78 7.94
C LEU A 137 18.65 17.39 7.77
N LYS A 138 18.87 18.60 8.31
CA LYS A 138 20.21 19.21 8.39
C LYS A 138 20.97 18.72 9.63
N LEU A 139 20.48 19.12 10.79
CA LEU A 139 21.09 18.85 12.10
C LEU A 139 20.02 19.10 13.16
N VAL A 140 19.85 18.18 14.10
CA VAL A 140 18.97 18.37 15.27
C VAL A 140 19.59 17.75 16.51
N TRP A 141 19.22 18.29 17.67
CA TRP A 141 19.53 17.69 18.97
C TRP A 141 18.44 16.73 19.45
N TRP A 142 17.23 16.88 18.92
CA TRP A 142 16.06 16.06 19.21
C TRP A 142 15.44 15.59 17.90
N PHE A 143 15.36 14.27 17.70
CA PHE A 143 14.81 13.67 16.49
C PHE A 143 13.54 12.89 16.84
N GLU A 144 12.38 13.45 16.49
CA GLU A 144 11.09 12.84 16.76
C GLU A 144 10.14 13.08 15.58
N ILE A 145 9.57 11.98 15.09
CA ILE A 145 8.62 11.97 13.98
C ILE A 145 7.43 11.13 14.44
N LYS A 146 6.22 11.69 14.36
CA LYS A 146 4.97 11.00 14.68
C LYS A 146 4.02 11.07 13.50
N GLY A 147 3.39 9.96 13.18
CA GLY A 147 2.37 9.87 12.14
C GLY A 147 1.12 9.19 12.69
N ARG A 148 0.00 9.43 12.01
CA ARG A 148 -1.27 8.77 12.31
C ARG A 148 -1.87 8.21 11.03
N ILE A 149 -2.38 6.98 11.12
CA ILE A 149 -3.17 6.37 10.07
C ILE A 149 -4.44 5.80 10.69
N GLU A 150 -5.57 6.05 10.04
CA GLU A 150 -6.83 5.51 10.51
C GLU A 150 -6.90 4.01 10.19
N THR A 151 -7.20 3.18 11.18
CA THR A 151 -7.26 1.73 10.96
C THR A 151 -8.42 1.31 10.05
N LYS A 152 -9.45 2.16 9.92
CA LYS A 152 -10.63 1.93 9.07
C LYS A 152 -10.30 1.85 7.57
N ILE A 153 -9.22 2.49 7.13
CA ILE A 153 -8.81 2.46 5.72
C ILE A 153 -7.97 1.22 5.38
N LEU A 154 -7.45 0.51 6.39
CA LEU A 154 -6.63 -0.69 6.21
C LEU A 154 -7.48 -1.93 5.89
N SER A 155 -6.85 -2.94 5.30
CA SER A 155 -7.49 -4.23 5.08
C SER A 155 -7.73 -4.96 6.41
N LEU A 156 -8.96 -5.46 6.61
CA LEU A 156 -9.30 -6.26 7.79
C LEU A 156 -8.46 -7.54 7.88
N LYS A 157 -8.24 -8.03 9.12
CA LYS A 157 -7.54 -9.28 9.43
C LYS A 157 -6.19 -9.41 8.72
N THR A 158 -5.46 -8.31 8.60
CA THR A 158 -4.19 -8.23 7.88
C THR A 158 -3.10 -7.79 8.85
N ILE A 159 -1.97 -8.49 8.84
CA ILE A 159 -0.78 -8.08 9.57
C ILE A 159 -0.06 -7.04 8.73
N TYR A 160 0.14 -5.86 9.30
CA TYR A 160 0.84 -4.76 8.66
C TYR A 160 2.23 -4.60 9.25
N ALA A 161 3.20 -4.32 8.38
CA ALA A 161 4.49 -3.77 8.76
C ALA A 161 4.51 -2.28 8.39
N ALA A 162 5.09 -1.46 9.27
CA ALA A 162 5.26 -0.04 9.04
C ALA A 162 6.74 0.25 8.76
N TYR A 163 7.01 1.04 7.73
CA TYR A 163 8.35 1.39 7.30
C TYR A 163 8.49 2.90 7.20
N LEU A 164 9.61 3.42 7.71
CA LEU A 164 10.06 4.76 7.37
C LEU A 164 10.89 4.67 6.08
N VAL A 165 10.43 5.32 5.01
CA VAL A 165 11.16 5.37 3.74
C VAL A 165 12.00 6.64 3.71
N PHE A 166 13.31 6.48 3.66
CA PHE A 166 14.27 7.59 3.66
C PHE A 166 15.49 7.24 2.80
N LYS A 167 16.28 8.26 2.49
CA LYS A 167 17.56 8.16 1.77
C LYS A 167 18.61 8.92 2.55
N PHE A 168 19.83 8.41 2.59
CA PHE A 168 20.96 9.16 3.12
C PHE A 168 21.56 10.07 2.05
N VAL A 169 21.93 11.27 2.46
CA VAL A 169 22.86 12.13 1.71
C VAL A 169 24.30 11.69 2.00
N ASP A 170 25.25 12.06 1.12
CA ASP A 170 26.64 11.59 1.18
C ASP A 170 27.35 11.91 2.49
N THR A 171 26.95 13.01 3.14
CA THR A 171 27.46 13.42 4.46
C THR A 171 26.40 13.16 5.52
N ARG A 172 26.64 12.17 6.39
CA ARG A 172 25.76 11.82 7.51
C ARG A 172 26.56 11.76 8.80
N TYR A 173 25.94 12.18 9.89
CA TYR A 173 26.54 12.15 11.23
C TYR A 173 25.46 11.91 12.27
N GLY A 174 25.76 11.13 13.30
CA GLY A 174 24.91 11.01 14.50
C GLY A 174 24.06 9.74 14.57
N PHE A 175 23.91 9.00 13.46
CA PHE A 175 23.22 7.71 13.42
C PHE A 175 24.14 6.51 13.59
N GLU A 176 25.47 6.69 13.73
CA GLU A 176 26.39 5.55 13.86
C GLU A 176 26.41 4.93 15.26
N ARG A 177 26.04 5.70 16.30
CA ARG A 177 26.24 5.30 17.70
C ARG A 177 24.95 4.98 18.46
N ARG A 178 23.81 5.50 18.00
CA ARG A 178 22.51 5.29 18.65
C ARG A 178 21.50 4.80 17.61
N PRO A 179 20.87 3.65 17.84
CA PRO A 179 19.79 3.19 16.96
C PRO A 179 18.63 4.18 17.05
N ILE A 180 17.94 4.37 15.94
CA ILE A 180 16.65 5.09 15.92
C ILE A 180 15.61 4.12 16.48
N GLU A 181 14.87 4.57 17.50
CA GLU A 181 13.75 3.80 18.04
C GLU A 181 12.51 4.00 17.16
N PHE A 182 11.82 2.91 16.85
CA PHE A 182 10.56 2.92 16.11
C PHE A 182 9.48 2.23 16.94
N GLY A 183 8.24 2.73 16.86
CA GLY A 183 7.11 2.17 17.59
C GLY A 183 5.80 2.41 16.87
N VAL A 184 4.92 1.42 16.95
CA VAL A 184 3.54 1.52 16.47
C VAL A 184 2.62 1.25 17.65
N TYR A 185 1.61 2.09 17.83
CA TYR A 185 0.64 1.94 18.91
C TYR A 185 -0.77 2.28 18.43
N PHE A 186 -1.77 1.68 19.08
CA PHE A 186 -3.16 2.02 18.85
C PHE A 186 -3.56 3.16 19.80
N GLU A 187 -4.00 4.26 19.23
CA GLU A 187 -4.52 5.39 19.99
C GLU A 187 -5.79 4.97 20.75
N GLY A 188 -5.87 5.32 22.05
CA GLY A 188 -7.01 5.01 22.91
C GLY A 188 -6.95 3.67 23.67
N ARG A 189 -5.87 2.89 23.55
CA ARG A 189 -5.53 1.86 24.55
C ARG A 189 -4.52 2.45 25.53
N ASP A 190 -4.67 2.14 26.82
CA ASP A 190 -3.75 2.60 27.86
C ASP A 190 -2.30 2.29 27.50
N THR A 191 -1.42 3.22 27.87
CA THR A 191 -0.08 3.47 27.33
C THR A 191 0.98 2.41 27.67
N GLU A 192 0.59 1.20 28.07
CA GLU A 192 1.49 0.19 28.64
C GLU A 192 2.02 -0.84 27.63
N GLU A 193 1.42 -1.00 26.45
CA GLU A 193 1.94 -1.93 25.42
C GLU A 193 2.62 -1.19 24.27
N ARG A 194 3.76 -0.56 24.55
CA ARG A 194 4.72 -0.17 23.51
C ARG A 194 5.42 -1.44 23.01
N TYR A 195 4.97 -2.01 21.90
CA TYR A 195 5.75 -3.01 21.19
C TYR A 195 6.99 -2.32 20.63
N ARG A 196 8.12 -2.50 21.32
CA ARG A 196 9.46 -2.12 20.85
C ARG A 196 9.85 -3.11 19.75
N VAL A 197 10.09 -2.62 18.54
CA VAL A 197 10.61 -3.39 17.41
C VAL A 197 12.03 -2.92 17.11
#